data_AF-A0A2N2R5F0-F1
#
_entry.id   AF-A0A2N2R5F0-F1
#
_cell.length_a   1.000
_cell.length_b   1.000
_cell.length_c   1.000
_cell.angle_alpha   90.00
_cell.angle_beta   90.00
_cell.angle_gamma   90.00
#
_symmetry.space_group_name_H-M   'P 1'
#
loop_
_entity.id
_entity.type
_entity.pdbx_description
1 polymer ?
#
loop_
_entity_poly.entity_id
_entity_poly.type
_entity_poly.pdbx_seq_one_letter_code
_entity_poly.pdbx_strand_id
1 'polypeptide(L)'
;IITYKLAAHAADLAKGHPGAQIRDNALSKARFEFRWDDQFNLGLDPDKAREFHDETLPKESAKVAHFCSMCGPHFCSMKITQEVREFAAQQGVDEAAALAKGMEVKSVEFVKAGAEVYSKV
;
A
#
# COMPACT_ATOMS: atom_id res chain seq x y z
N ILE A 1 -21.08 -7.60 -17.56
CA ILE A 1 -20.58 -8.91 -17.06
C ILE A 1 -19.78 -8.76 -15.76
N ILE A 2 -18.73 -7.92 -15.71
CA ILE A 2 -17.87 -7.75 -14.53
C ILE A 2 -18.66 -7.38 -13.25
N THR A 3 -19.61 -6.45 -13.34
CA THR A 3 -20.47 -6.05 -12.22
C THR A 3 -21.19 -7.23 -11.57
N TYR A 4 -21.73 -8.15 -12.38
CA TYR A 4 -22.40 -9.35 -11.87
C TYR A 4 -21.43 -10.36 -11.25
N LYS A 5 -20.21 -10.49 -11.81
CA LYS A 5 -19.15 -11.32 -11.20
C LYS A 5 -18.76 -10.80 -9.83
N LEU A 6 -18.62 -9.47 -9.68
CA LEU A 6 -18.36 -8.85 -8.39
C LEU A 6 -19.49 -9.11 -7.39
N ALA A 7 -20.75 -8.94 -7.81
CA ALA A 7 -21.91 -9.17 -6.95
C ALA A 7 -22.00 -10.63 -6.47
N ALA A 8 -21.76 -11.59 -7.37
CA ALA A 8 -21.72 -13.01 -7.01
C ALA A 8 -20.59 -13.30 -6.01
N HIS A 9 -19.37 -12.82 -6.28
CA HIS A 9 -18.22 -12.98 -5.38
C HIS A 9 -18.47 -12.35 -4.01
N ALA A 10 -19.09 -11.17 -3.95
CA ALA A 10 -19.47 -10.53 -2.70
C ALA A 10 -20.48 -11.36 -1.89
N ALA A 11 -21.46 -11.99 -2.57
CA ALA A 11 -22.38 -12.91 -1.91
C ALA A 11 -21.67 -14.16 -1.39
N ASP A 12 -20.71 -14.71 -2.14
CA ASP A 12 -19.91 -15.85 -1.72
C ASP A 12 -19.03 -15.54 -0.50
N LEU A 13 -18.42 -14.36 -0.44
CA LEU A 13 -17.72 -13.87 0.75
C LEU A 13 -18.66 -13.78 1.96
N ALA A 14 -19.83 -13.16 1.80
CA ALA A 14 -20.81 -13.00 2.87
C ALA A 14 -21.33 -14.35 3.40
N LYS A 15 -21.44 -15.36 2.54
CA LYS A 15 -21.83 -16.72 2.90
C LYS A 15 -20.69 -17.54 3.50
N GLY A 16 -19.45 -17.05 3.49
CA GLY A 16 -18.27 -17.83 3.88
C GLY A 16 -17.99 -18.99 2.93
N HIS A 17 -18.28 -18.84 1.63
CA HIS A 17 -18.03 -19.88 0.64
C HIS A 17 -16.54 -20.27 0.64
N PRO A 18 -16.20 -21.56 0.74
CA PRO A 18 -14.81 -22.00 0.72
C PRO A 18 -14.06 -21.44 -0.50
N GLY A 19 -12.89 -20.85 -0.24
CA GLY A 19 -12.02 -20.28 -1.29
C GLY A 19 -12.31 -18.84 -1.71
N ALA A 20 -13.49 -18.27 -1.40
CA ALA A 20 -13.80 -16.89 -1.78
C ALA A 20 -12.79 -15.89 -1.17
N GLN A 21 -12.52 -16.04 0.13
CA GLN A 21 -11.60 -15.17 0.86
C GLN A 21 -10.13 -15.30 0.42
N ILE A 22 -9.75 -16.43 -0.18
CA ILE A 22 -8.36 -16.65 -0.63
C ILE A 22 -8.00 -15.64 -1.73
N ARG A 23 -8.93 -15.37 -2.66
CA ARG A 23 -8.73 -14.39 -3.71
C ARG A 23 -8.54 -12.98 -3.15
N ASP A 24 -9.38 -12.57 -2.20
CA ASP A 24 -9.31 -11.26 -1.56
C ASP A 24 -8.01 -11.08 -0.78
N ASN A 25 -7.60 -12.11 -0.05
CA ASN A 25 -6.35 -12.10 0.71
C ASN A 25 -5.13 -12.04 -0.23
N ALA A 26 -5.14 -12.79 -1.33
CA ALA A 26 -4.07 -12.77 -2.33
C ALA A 26 -3.94 -11.38 -2.98
N LEU A 27 -5.06 -10.77 -3.38
CA LEU A 27 -5.07 -9.43 -3.98
C LEU A 27 -4.65 -8.37 -2.96
N SER A 28 -5.14 -8.44 -1.73
CA SER A 28 -4.78 -7.51 -0.65
C SER A 28 -3.30 -7.60 -0.28
N LYS A 29 -2.75 -8.82 -0.26
CA LYS A 29 -1.33 -9.05 -0.03
C LYS A 29 -0.49 -8.48 -1.19
N ALA A 30 -0.87 -8.74 -2.44
CA ALA A 30 -0.18 -8.16 -3.60
C ALA A 30 -0.18 -6.63 -3.57
N ARG A 31 -1.30 -6.02 -3.17
CA ARG A 31 -1.42 -4.57 -2.98
C ARG A 31 -0.49 -4.04 -1.89
N PHE A 32 -0.47 -4.69 -0.72
CA PHE A 32 0.36 -4.25 0.39
C PHE A 32 1.86 -4.42 0.13
N GLU A 33 2.25 -5.44 -0.66
CA GLU A 33 3.63 -5.72 -1.05
C GLU A 33 4.06 -5.01 -2.34
N PHE A 34 3.22 -4.14 -2.91
CA PHE A 34 3.49 -3.41 -4.16
C PHE A 34 3.82 -4.31 -5.36
N ARG A 35 3.29 -5.54 -5.38
CA ARG A 35 3.35 -6.45 -6.53
C ARG A 35 2.28 -6.08 -7.54
N TRP A 36 2.48 -4.97 -8.24
CA TRP A 36 1.47 -4.36 -9.12
C TRP A 36 0.92 -5.31 -10.17
N ASP A 37 1.79 -6.07 -10.86
CA ASP A 37 1.34 -7.04 -11.86
C ASP A 37 0.47 -8.14 -11.28
N ASP A 38 0.83 -8.66 -10.12
CA ASP A 38 0.01 -9.66 -9.43
C ASP A 38 -1.33 -9.07 -9.01
N GLN A 39 -1.34 -7.83 -8.51
CA GLN A 39 -2.57 -7.13 -8.14
C GLN A 39 -3.50 -6.94 -9.34
N PHE A 40 -2.97 -6.56 -10.51
CA PHE A 40 -3.77 -6.42 -11.73
C PHE A 40 -4.31 -7.77 -12.19
N ASN A 41 -3.45 -8.78 -12.29
CA ASN A 41 -3.80 -10.11 -12.77
C ASN A 41 -4.82 -10.81 -11.86
N LEU A 42 -4.82 -10.51 -10.56
CA LEU A 42 -5.83 -11.00 -9.62
C LEU A 42 -7.16 -10.23 -9.70
N GLY A 43 -7.21 -9.07 -10.37
CA GLY A 43 -8.40 -8.26 -10.58
C GLY A 43 -9.49 -8.99 -11.38
N LEU A 44 -10.75 -8.56 -11.25
CA LEU A 44 -11.84 -9.11 -12.07
C LEU A 44 -11.75 -8.65 -13.54
N ASP A 45 -11.04 -7.54 -13.76
CA ASP A 45 -10.76 -6.92 -15.05
C ASP A 45 -9.30 -6.41 -15.04
N PRO A 46 -8.32 -7.30 -15.33
CA PRO A 46 -6.89 -6.98 -15.23
C PRO A 46 -6.45 -5.84 -16.15
N ASP A 47 -6.97 -5.81 -17.38
CA ASP A 47 -6.63 -4.80 -18.38
C ASP A 47 -7.05 -3.41 -17.91
N LYS A 48 -8.29 -3.29 -17.38
CA LYS A 48 -8.79 -2.01 -16.86
C LYS A 48 -8.03 -1.54 -15.63
N ALA A 49 -7.64 -2.46 -14.75
CA ALA A 49 -6.86 -2.12 -13.57
C ALA A 49 -5.46 -1.58 -13.93
N ARG A 50 -4.82 -2.17 -14.94
CA ARG A 50 -3.53 -1.72 -15.47
C ARG A 50 -3.65 -0.38 -16.18
N GLU A 51 -4.67 -0.23 -17.02
CA GLU A 51 -4.97 1.03 -17.73
C GLU A 51 -5.06 2.20 -16.75
N PHE A 52 -5.86 2.08 -15.68
CA PHE A 52 -6.05 3.15 -14.70
C PHE A 52 -4.79 3.52 -13.91
N HIS A 53 -3.90 2.56 -13.64
CA HIS A 53 -2.61 2.88 -13.05
C HIS A 53 -1.73 3.65 -14.04
N ASP A 54 -1.69 3.18 -15.29
CA ASP A 54 -0.78 3.66 -16.32
C ASP A 54 -1.18 5.02 -16.91
N GLU A 55 -2.43 5.44 -16.73
CA GLU A 55 -2.89 6.81 -17.05
C GLU A 55 -1.99 7.89 -16.43
N THR A 56 -1.40 7.61 -15.26
CA THR A 56 -0.54 8.57 -14.54
C THR A 56 0.89 8.07 -14.33
N LEU A 57 1.10 6.76 -14.31
CA LEU A 57 2.40 6.13 -14.07
C LEU A 57 2.70 5.04 -15.14
N PRO A 58 2.84 5.40 -16.42
CA PRO A 58 2.93 4.44 -17.53
C PRO A 58 4.27 3.69 -17.61
N LYS A 59 5.30 4.13 -16.89
CA LYS A 59 6.63 3.51 -16.96
C LYS A 59 6.62 2.15 -16.26
N GLU A 60 7.29 1.16 -16.84
CA GLU A 60 7.44 -0.17 -16.22
C GLU A 60 8.10 -0.12 -14.84
N SER A 61 9.00 0.84 -14.60
CA SER A 61 9.59 1.07 -13.28
C SER A 61 8.56 1.43 -12.20
N ALA A 62 7.36 1.91 -12.58
CA ALA A 62 6.30 2.18 -11.62
C ALA A 62 5.60 0.89 -11.14
N LYS A 63 5.73 -0.23 -11.87
CA LYS A 63 5.16 -1.53 -11.45
C LYS A 63 5.93 -2.20 -10.32
N VAL A 64 7.04 -1.60 -9.90
CA VAL A 64 7.81 -1.98 -8.70
C VAL A 64 7.89 -0.83 -7.69
N ALA A 65 7.17 0.28 -7.91
CA ALA A 65 7.20 1.42 -7.02
C ALA A 65 6.34 1.18 -5.77
N HIS A 66 6.85 1.59 -4.61
CA HIS A 66 6.14 1.54 -3.33
C HIS A 66 5.14 2.72 -3.14
N PHE A 67 4.47 3.13 -4.21
CA PHE A 67 3.44 4.16 -4.19
C PHE A 67 2.65 4.17 -5.50
N CYS A 68 1.50 4.85 -5.52
CA CYS A 68 0.78 5.22 -6.72
C CYS A 68 0.62 6.75 -6.80
N SER A 69 -0.01 7.24 -7.86
CA SER A 69 -0.25 8.66 -8.08
C SER A 69 -1.19 9.31 -7.06
N MET A 70 -1.97 8.54 -6.30
CA MET A 70 -2.92 9.09 -5.32
C MET A 70 -2.21 9.79 -4.14
N CYS A 71 -1.17 9.17 -3.57
CA CYS A 71 -0.47 9.69 -2.38
C CYS A 71 0.98 10.07 -2.68
N GLY A 72 1.54 9.60 -3.80
CA GLY A 72 2.93 9.83 -4.15
C GLY A 72 3.94 9.12 -3.21
N PRO A 73 5.25 9.35 -3.45
CA PRO A 73 6.32 8.57 -2.82
C PRO A 73 6.51 8.81 -1.32
N HIS A 74 6.01 9.93 -0.79
CA HIS A 74 6.25 10.36 0.59
C HIS A 74 5.08 10.13 1.54
N PHE A 75 3.86 9.98 1.01
CA PHE A 75 2.63 9.89 1.82
C PHE A 75 1.85 8.59 1.61
N CYS A 76 2.42 7.60 0.93
CA CYS A 76 1.78 6.29 0.80
C CYS A 76 1.70 5.59 2.15
N SER A 77 0.48 5.38 2.67
CA SER A 77 0.23 4.76 3.97
C SER A 77 0.79 3.35 4.09
N MET A 78 0.68 2.53 3.04
CA MET A 78 1.22 1.16 3.04
C MET A 78 2.75 1.15 3.13
N LYS A 79 3.42 2.06 2.42
CA LYS A 79 4.89 2.19 2.47
C LYS A 79 5.34 2.62 3.87
N ILE A 80 4.71 3.66 4.44
CA ILE A 80 4.99 4.12 5.80
C ILE A 80 4.78 2.98 6.81
N THR A 81 3.73 2.17 6.63
CA THR A 81 3.47 1.01 7.50
C THR A 81 4.58 -0.04 7.41
N GLN A 82 5.10 -0.33 6.21
CA GLN A 82 6.26 -1.22 6.06
C GLN A 82 7.50 -0.66 6.76
N GLU A 83 7.82 0.62 6.55
CA GLU A 83 8.98 1.28 7.18
C GLU A 83 8.89 1.23 8.72
N VAL A 84 7.70 1.46 9.30
CA VAL A 84 7.48 1.35 10.75
C VAL A 84 7.68 -0.08 11.24
N ARG A 85 7.16 -1.08 10.51
CA ARG A 85 7.35 -2.50 10.87
C ARG A 85 8.80 -2.94 10.78
N GLU A 86 9.52 -2.51 9.75
CA GLU A 86 10.95 -2.79 9.58
C GLU A 86 11.77 -2.14 10.70
N PHE A 87 11.47 -0.89 11.05
CA PHE A 87 12.09 -0.22 12.18
C PHE A 87 11.84 -0.95 13.50
N ALA A 88 10.59 -1.37 13.76
CA ALA A 88 10.23 -2.16 14.93
C ALA A 88 11.03 -3.47 15.01
N ALA A 89 11.09 -4.21 13.90
CA ALA A 89 11.82 -5.46 13.79
C ALA A 89 13.34 -5.29 14.02
N GLN A 90 13.95 -4.24 13.45
CA GLN A 90 15.38 -3.95 13.65
C GLN A 90 15.72 -3.56 15.09
N GLN A 91 14.80 -2.90 15.78
CA GLN A 91 14.98 -2.43 17.15
C GLN A 91 14.52 -3.45 18.21
N GLY A 92 13.90 -4.56 17.81
CA GLY A 92 13.39 -5.60 18.71
C GLY A 92 12.27 -5.10 19.64
N VAL A 93 11.56 -4.05 19.25
CA VAL A 93 10.48 -3.43 20.03
C VAL A 93 9.13 -3.69 19.35
N ASP A 94 8.06 -3.68 20.14
CA ASP A 94 6.70 -3.81 19.61
C ASP A 94 6.33 -2.61 18.71
N GLU A 95 5.32 -2.77 17.83
CA GLU A 95 4.88 -1.73 16.89
C GLU A 95 4.53 -0.39 17.58
N ALA A 96 3.92 -0.41 18.76
CA ALA A 96 3.56 0.80 19.50
C ALA A 96 4.80 1.52 20.04
N ALA A 97 5.75 0.79 20.63
CA ALA A 97 7.02 1.34 21.07
C ALA A 97 7.87 1.86 19.90
N ALA A 98 7.83 1.19 18.75
CA ALA A 98 8.51 1.60 17.53
C ALA A 98 7.95 2.92 16.98
N LEU A 99 6.61 3.10 16.99
CA LEU A 99 5.97 4.34 16.58
C LEU A 99 6.40 5.53 17.45
N ALA A 100 6.39 5.36 18.78
CA ALA A 100 6.80 6.40 19.72
C ALA A 100 8.25 6.84 19.47
N LYS A 101 9.16 5.87 19.30
CA LYS A 101 10.58 6.13 19.05
C LYS A 101 10.84 6.72 17.65
N GLY A 102 10.11 6.29 16.63
CA GLY A 102 10.16 6.88 15.29
C GLY A 102 9.73 8.35 15.29
N MET A 103 8.66 8.68 16.02
CA MET A 103 8.20 10.06 16.21
C MET A 103 9.21 10.92 16.97
N GLU A 104 9.88 10.37 17.98
CA GLU A 104 10.97 11.06 18.69
C GLU A 104 12.11 11.42 17.73
N VAL A 105 12.56 10.47 16.89
CA VAL A 105 13.61 10.71 15.89
C VAL A 105 13.20 11.79 14.89
N LYS A 106 11.98 11.72 14.35
CA LYS A 106 11.46 12.73 13.41
C LYS A 106 11.30 14.12 14.05
N SER A 107 10.92 14.18 15.33
CA SER A 107 10.88 15.42 16.09
C SER A 107 12.27 16.06 16.21
N VAL A 108 13.29 15.27 16.53
CA VAL A 108 14.69 15.73 16.58
C VAL A 108 15.18 16.19 15.20
N GLU A 109 14.87 15.46 14.13
CA GLU A 109 15.17 15.87 12.75
C GLU A 109 14.52 17.22 12.40
N PHE A 110 13.24 17.41 12.72
CA PHE A 110 12.51 18.65 12.47
C PHE A 110 13.15 19.85 13.18
N VAL A 111 13.51 19.69 14.45
CA VAL A 111 14.19 20.74 15.22
C VAL A 111 15.57 21.04 14.62
N LYS A 112 16.34 20.03 14.23
CA LYS A 112 17.65 20.20 13.58
C LYS A 112 17.55 20.86 12.20
N ALA A 113 16.47 20.64 11.48
CA ALA A 113 16.19 21.25 10.18
C ALA A 113 15.73 22.72 10.29
N GLY A 114 15.71 23.31 11.48
CA GLY A 114 15.35 24.71 11.71
C GLY A 114 13.94 24.92 12.25
N ALA A 115 13.20 23.85 12.57
CA ALA A 115 11.83 23.89 13.06
C ALA A 115 10.86 24.70 12.17
N GLU A 116 11.14 24.76 10.87
CA GLU A 116 10.30 25.42 9.89
C GLU A 116 9.35 24.41 9.24
N VAL A 117 8.05 24.70 9.29
CA VAL A 117 7.03 23.89 8.60
C VAL A 117 7.15 24.03 7.08
N TYR A 118 7.61 25.19 6.61
CA TYR A 118 7.77 25.49 5.19
C TYR A 118 9.23 25.85 4.91
N SER A 119 10.01 24.87 4.45
CA SER A 119 11.37 25.12 3.96
C SER A 119 11.33 25.76 2.57
N LYS A 120 12.13 26.80 2.33
CA LYS A 120 12.35 27.33 0.98
C LYS A 120 13.01 26.25 0.13
N VAL A 121 12.32 25.82 -0.93
CA VAL A 121 12.83 24.90 -1.96
C VAL A 121 13.87 25.61 -2.83
#